data_AF-W5NJZ2-F1
#
_entry.id   AF-W5NJZ2-F1
#
_cell.length_a   1.000
_cell.length_b   1.000
_cell.length_c   1.000
_cell.angle_alpha   90.00
_cell.angle_beta   90.00
_cell.angle_gamma   90.00
#
_symmetry.space_group_name_H-M   'P 1'
#
loop_
_entity.id
_entity.type
_entity.pdbx_description
1 polymer ?
#
loop_
_entity_poly.entity_id
_entity_poly.type
_entity_poly.pdbx_seq_one_letter_code
_entity_poly.pdbx_strand_id
1 'polypeptide(L)'
;MENLELSLSSLGIISKHVEKSSSDFGTYLAKQVWSRQDRQCILGCLAQLLLDKEYTLLIGRHLRPLVLELLERNAEKIKADGRINHDLHERLCVALGKLLHISPDALPFALRYFEEAPPVFQRLFFTSAESGAVSYGPKRMKLRDLMGATLKFLKSDCAKFRELWNWSVCVSQLRTSDVMVKWSVLCF
;
A
#
# COMPACT_ATOMS: atom_id res chain seq x y z
N MET A 1 11.75 -3.24 23.58
CA MET A 1 11.34 -4.44 22.83
C MET A 1 9.91 -4.72 23.23
N GLU A 2 8.96 -4.06 22.57
CA GLU A 2 7.56 -4.18 22.92
C GLU A 2 7.02 -5.52 22.41
N ASN A 3 6.37 -6.26 23.31
CA ASN A 3 5.74 -7.54 23.01
C ASN A 3 4.61 -7.31 22.02
N LEU A 4 4.91 -7.56 20.74
CA LEU A 4 3.93 -7.73 19.70
C LEU A 4 3.12 -9.01 20.00
N GLU A 5 2.10 -8.93 20.86
CA GLU A 5 1.14 -10.01 21.04
C GLU A 5 0.29 -10.13 19.79
N LEU A 6 0.82 -10.88 18.82
CA LEU A 6 0.10 -11.33 17.65
C LEU A 6 -1.13 -12.12 18.12
N SER A 7 -2.31 -11.50 18.04
CA SER A 7 -3.58 -12.13 18.36
C SER A 7 -3.82 -13.33 17.42
N LEU A 8 -3.69 -14.55 17.97
CA LEU A 8 -3.95 -15.81 17.25
C LEU A 8 -5.35 -15.85 16.63
N SER A 9 -6.34 -15.26 17.30
CA SER A 9 -7.71 -15.15 16.77
C SER A 9 -7.79 -14.27 15.53
N SER A 10 -7.11 -13.12 15.53
CA SER A 10 -7.03 -12.21 14.38
C SER A 10 -6.32 -12.87 13.20
N LEU A 11 -5.22 -13.60 13.46
CA LEU A 11 -4.49 -14.35 12.44
C LEU A 11 -5.31 -15.52 11.88
N GLY A 12 -6.09 -16.20 12.72
CA GLY A 12 -7.01 -17.27 12.30
C GLY A 12 -8.10 -16.77 11.36
N ILE A 13 -8.68 -15.58 11.63
CA ILE A 13 -9.66 -14.94 10.73
C ILE A 13 -8.99 -14.64 9.39
N ILE A 14 -7.81 -14.01 9.40
CA ILE A 14 -7.06 -13.67 8.19
C ILE A 14 -6.75 -14.94 7.38
N SER A 15 -6.28 -16.00 8.03
CA SER A 15 -5.95 -17.27 7.37
C SER A 15 -7.13 -17.83 6.58
N LYS A 16 -8.33 -17.89 7.17
CA LYS A 16 -9.55 -18.39 6.50
C LYS A 16 -9.90 -17.61 5.23
N HIS A 17 -9.61 -16.31 5.20
CA HIS A 17 -9.85 -15.47 4.01
C HIS A 17 -8.72 -15.56 2.97
N VAL A 18 -7.53 -16.02 3.39
CA VAL A 18 -6.31 -16.08 2.58
C VAL A 18 -6.07 -17.47 1.96
N GLU A 19 -6.85 -18.50 2.34
CA GLU A 19 -6.73 -19.93 1.94
C GLU A 19 -6.49 -20.20 0.43
N LYS A 20 -6.75 -19.24 -0.46
CA LYS A 20 -6.44 -19.33 -1.90
C LYS A 20 -5.04 -18.84 -2.34
N SER A 21 -4.26 -18.17 -1.48
CA SER A 21 -3.06 -17.42 -1.91
C SER A 21 -1.75 -17.72 -1.19
N SER A 22 -1.73 -18.40 -0.04
CA SER A 22 -0.47 -18.63 0.69
C SER A 22 -0.42 -19.97 1.42
N SER A 23 0.31 -20.95 0.84
CA SER A 23 0.61 -22.26 1.45
C SER A 23 1.40 -22.14 2.74
N ASP A 24 2.24 -21.11 2.83
CA ASP A 24 3.25 -21.00 3.89
C ASP A 24 2.65 -20.36 5.15
N PHE A 25 1.70 -19.43 4.98
CA PHE A 25 1.06 -18.72 6.11
C PHE A 25 0.33 -19.68 7.06
N GLY A 26 -0.43 -20.64 6.52
CA GLY A 26 -1.12 -21.65 7.31
C GLY A 26 -0.15 -22.58 8.07
N THR A 27 1.01 -22.86 7.49
CA THR A 27 2.05 -23.72 8.10
C THR A 27 2.64 -23.06 9.35
N TYR A 28 2.87 -21.75 9.34
CA TYR A 28 3.35 -21.03 10.52
C TYR A 28 2.28 -20.98 11.63
N LEU A 29 1.01 -20.79 11.27
CA LEU A 29 -0.09 -20.72 12.25
C LEU A 29 -0.38 -22.06 12.93
N ALA A 30 -0.03 -23.18 12.29
CA ALA A 30 -0.19 -24.51 12.88
C ALA A 30 0.80 -24.82 14.02
N LYS A 31 1.88 -24.03 14.17
CA LYS A 31 2.89 -24.23 15.23
C LYS A 31 2.35 -23.75 16.59
N GLN A 32 2.56 -24.55 17.64
CA GLN A 32 2.18 -24.19 19.01
C GLN A 32 3.07 -23.10 19.63
N VAL A 33 4.34 -23.01 19.20
CA VAL A 33 5.31 -22.01 19.66
C VAL A 33 6.01 -21.41 18.44
N TRP A 34 6.05 -20.08 18.36
CA TRP A 34 6.75 -19.36 17.29
C TRP A 34 8.13 -18.90 17.73
N SER A 35 9.14 -19.32 16.96
CA SER A 35 10.49 -18.77 17.07
C SER A 35 10.53 -17.31 16.60
N ARG A 36 11.64 -16.61 16.87
CA ARG A 36 11.88 -15.26 16.33
C ARG A 36 11.82 -15.24 14.80
N GLN A 37 12.35 -16.28 14.15
CA GLN A 37 12.32 -16.40 12.69
C GLN A 37 10.89 -16.61 12.17
N ASP A 38 10.10 -17.46 12.82
CA ASP A 38 8.69 -17.65 12.45
C ASP A 38 7.90 -16.34 12.50
N ARG A 39 8.09 -15.54 13.57
CA ARG A 39 7.45 -14.23 13.70
C ARG A 39 7.84 -13.29 12.56
N GLN A 40 9.12 -13.27 12.18
CA GLN A 40 9.59 -12.46 11.06
C GLN A 40 9.04 -12.92 9.71
N CYS A 41 8.88 -14.23 9.51
CA CYS A 41 8.21 -14.79 8.33
C CYS A 41 6.73 -14.40 8.29
N ILE A 42 5.99 -14.57 9.40
CA ILE A 42 4.58 -14.20 9.54
C ILE A 42 4.38 -12.71 9.22
N LEU A 43 5.16 -11.83 9.83
CA LEU A 43 5.12 -10.40 9.55
C LEU A 43 5.44 -10.10 8.07
N GLY A 44 6.27 -10.91 7.43
CA GLY A 44 6.63 -10.75 6.02
C GLY A 44 5.45 -11.11 5.11
N CYS A 45 4.74 -12.20 5.42
CA CYS A 45 3.51 -12.58 4.75
C CYS A 45 2.42 -11.52 4.96
N LEU A 46 2.24 -11.02 6.19
CA LEU A 46 1.25 -9.99 6.51
C LEU A 46 1.55 -8.67 5.78
N ALA A 47 2.82 -8.27 5.70
CA ALA A 47 3.24 -7.08 4.97
C ALA A 47 2.90 -7.20 3.48
N GLN A 48 3.11 -8.38 2.87
CA GLN A 48 2.72 -8.63 1.48
C GLN A 48 1.21 -8.65 1.29
N LEU A 49 0.47 -9.27 2.21
CA LEU A 49 -1.01 -9.29 2.19
C LEU A 49 -1.60 -7.89 2.34
N LEU A 50 -0.98 -7.01 3.13
CA LEU A 50 -1.41 -5.62 3.28
C LEU A 50 -1.44 -4.88 1.92
N LEU A 51 -0.50 -5.20 1.03
CA LEU A 51 -0.38 -4.62 -0.32
C LEU A 51 -1.38 -5.21 -1.32
N ASP A 52 -2.06 -6.31 -1.00
CA ASP A 52 -3.19 -6.77 -1.79
C ASP A 52 -4.42 -5.94 -1.42
N LYS A 53 -4.95 -5.21 -2.41
CA LYS A 53 -6.09 -4.32 -2.22
C LYS A 53 -7.35 -5.04 -1.73
N GLU A 54 -7.49 -6.35 -1.94
CA GLU A 54 -8.62 -7.14 -1.43
C GLU A 54 -8.49 -7.39 0.08
N TYR A 55 -7.26 -7.46 0.59
CA TYR A 55 -6.98 -7.79 1.99
C TYR A 55 -6.56 -6.59 2.86
N THR A 56 -6.17 -5.44 2.28
CA THR A 56 -5.72 -4.25 3.04
C THR A 56 -6.65 -3.89 4.20
N LEU A 57 -7.97 -3.82 3.97
CA LEU A 57 -8.94 -3.42 4.99
C LEU A 57 -9.09 -4.48 6.08
N LEU A 58 -8.98 -5.77 5.72
CA LEU A 58 -9.02 -6.88 6.67
C LEU A 58 -7.82 -6.80 7.61
N ILE A 59 -6.61 -6.67 7.06
CA ILE A 59 -5.38 -6.50 7.83
C ILE A 59 -5.48 -5.25 8.71
N GLY A 60 -5.86 -4.11 8.12
CA GLY A 60 -5.96 -2.85 8.84
C GLY A 60 -6.98 -2.85 9.99
N ARG A 61 -8.01 -3.70 9.94
CA ARG A 61 -9.01 -3.80 11.02
C ARG A 61 -8.59 -4.77 12.11
N HIS A 62 -8.05 -5.93 11.75
CA HIS A 62 -7.72 -6.99 12.69
C HIS A 62 -6.32 -6.86 13.30
N LEU A 63 -5.41 -6.13 12.65
CA LEU A 63 -4.02 -5.97 13.07
C LEU A 63 -3.63 -4.50 13.22
N ARG A 64 -4.55 -3.64 13.69
CA ARG A 64 -4.31 -2.20 13.88
C ARG A 64 -2.97 -1.87 14.55
N PRO A 65 -2.58 -2.51 15.67
CA PRO A 65 -1.32 -2.20 16.34
C PRO A 65 -0.08 -2.49 15.48
N LEU A 66 -0.22 -3.31 14.44
CA LEU A 66 0.89 -3.73 13.58
C LEU A 66 0.92 -2.96 12.27
N VAL A 67 -0.11 -2.18 11.95
CA VAL A 67 -0.23 -1.52 10.64
C VAL A 67 1.01 -0.68 10.36
N LEU A 68 1.48 0.09 11.33
CA LEU A 68 2.67 0.91 11.17
C LEU A 68 3.92 0.05 10.85
N GLU A 69 4.18 -1.01 11.59
CA GLU A 69 5.31 -1.91 11.34
C GLU A 69 5.24 -2.55 9.95
N LEU A 70 4.05 -2.99 9.53
CA LEU A 70 3.84 -3.58 8.21
C LEU A 70 4.03 -2.56 7.07
N LEU A 71 3.67 -1.29 7.31
CA LEU A 71 3.89 -0.19 6.36
C LEU A 71 5.38 0.14 6.23
N GLU A 72 6.10 0.26 7.35
CA GLU A 72 7.55 0.52 7.39
C GLU A 72 8.32 -0.57 6.64
N ARG A 73 8.02 -1.84 6.94
CA ARG A 73 8.67 -2.97 6.28
C ARG A 73 8.44 -2.98 4.76
N ASN A 74 7.28 -2.55 4.30
CA ASN A 74 7.03 -2.39 2.87
C ASN A 74 7.77 -1.18 2.29
N ALA A 75 7.83 -0.04 2.99
CA ALA A 75 8.58 1.13 2.53
C ALA A 75 10.08 0.84 2.37
N GLU A 76 10.68 0.13 3.33
CA GLU A 76 12.07 -0.34 3.23
C GLU A 76 12.27 -1.22 1.98
N LYS A 77 11.37 -2.19 1.76
CA LYS A 77 11.42 -3.09 0.60
C LYS A 77 11.24 -2.34 -0.73
N ILE A 78 10.43 -1.28 -0.76
CA ILE A 78 10.20 -0.48 -1.96
C ILE A 78 11.43 0.35 -2.34
N LYS A 79 12.15 0.86 -1.33
CA LYS A 79 13.35 1.69 -1.50
C LYS A 79 14.65 0.86 -1.53
N ALA A 80 14.56 -0.46 -1.41
CA ALA A 80 15.71 -1.35 -1.48
C ALA A 80 16.50 -1.13 -2.78
N ASP A 81 17.83 -1.25 -2.72
CA ASP A 81 18.74 -1.10 -3.86
C ASP A 81 18.83 0.32 -4.45
N GLY A 82 18.42 1.35 -3.69
CA GLY A 82 18.53 2.76 -4.10
C GLY A 82 17.63 3.15 -5.27
N ARG A 83 16.71 2.27 -5.66
CA ARG A 83 15.69 2.51 -6.70
C ARG A 83 14.32 2.16 -6.17
N ILE A 84 13.31 2.87 -6.65
CA ILE A 84 11.94 2.64 -6.22
C ILE A 84 11.32 1.51 -7.04
N ASN A 85 10.88 0.45 -6.36
CA ASN A 85 10.04 -0.55 -6.99
C ASN A 85 8.63 0.04 -7.25
N HIS A 86 8.36 0.42 -8.49
CA HIS A 86 7.12 1.12 -8.84
C HIS A 86 5.85 0.28 -8.66
N ASP A 87 5.88 -1.04 -8.88
CA ASP A 87 4.70 -1.89 -8.63
C ASP A 87 4.36 -1.95 -7.13
N LEU A 88 5.37 -2.19 -6.29
CA LEU A 88 5.16 -2.21 -4.84
C LEU A 88 4.78 -0.82 -4.29
N HIS A 89 5.38 0.25 -4.83
CA HIS A 89 5.01 1.63 -4.51
C HIS A 89 3.53 1.91 -4.81
N GLU A 90 3.06 1.57 -6.01
CA GLU A 90 1.65 1.74 -6.39
C GLU A 90 0.71 0.97 -5.45
N ARG A 91 1.06 -0.27 -5.12
CA ARG A 91 0.28 -1.09 -4.18
C ARG A 91 0.25 -0.49 -2.78
N LEU A 92 1.39 0.00 -2.29
CA LEU A 92 1.48 0.66 -0.98
C LEU A 92 0.63 1.93 -0.95
N CYS A 93 0.67 2.75 -2.00
CA CYS A 93 -0.13 3.96 -2.08
C CYS A 93 -1.64 3.66 -2.03
N VAL A 94 -2.09 2.64 -2.76
CA VAL A 94 -3.50 2.19 -2.72
C VAL A 94 -3.87 1.64 -1.35
N ALA A 95 -2.97 0.88 -0.72
CA ALA A 95 -3.18 0.36 0.62
C ALA A 95 -3.28 1.49 1.65
N LEU A 96 -2.33 2.44 1.64
CA LEU A 96 -2.33 3.63 2.50
C LEU A 96 -3.61 4.44 2.36
N GLY A 97 -4.03 4.76 1.14
CA GLY A 97 -5.26 5.51 0.91
C GLY A 97 -6.49 4.84 1.55
N LYS A 98 -6.54 3.50 1.58
CA LYS A 98 -7.59 2.75 2.28
C LYS A 98 -7.47 2.78 3.80
N LEU A 99 -6.25 2.87 4.33
CA LEU A 99 -5.95 2.85 5.76
C LEU A 99 -6.14 4.22 6.44
N LEU A 100 -6.15 5.33 5.69
CA LEU A 100 -6.33 6.69 6.22
C LEU A 100 -7.54 6.86 7.15
N HIS A 101 -8.62 6.11 6.93
CA HIS A 101 -9.83 6.16 7.76
C HIS A 101 -9.92 5.05 8.82
N ILE A 102 -8.91 4.18 8.90
CA ILE A 102 -8.90 2.99 9.77
C ILE A 102 -7.83 3.09 10.84
N SER A 103 -6.64 3.55 10.46
CA SER A 103 -5.50 3.67 11.36
C SER A 103 -5.08 5.13 11.48
N PRO A 104 -5.00 5.69 12.70
CA PRO A 104 -4.52 7.06 12.91
C PRO A 104 -3.05 7.22 12.46
N ASP A 105 -2.26 6.15 12.50
CA ASP A 105 -0.85 6.17 12.12
C ASP A 105 -0.62 6.27 10.60
N ALA A 106 -1.66 6.02 9.80
CA ALA A 106 -1.54 5.96 8.34
C ALA A 106 -1.20 7.33 7.73
N LEU A 107 -1.80 8.43 8.24
CA LEU A 107 -1.56 9.76 7.69
C LEU A 107 -0.15 10.29 8.04
N PRO A 108 0.31 10.28 9.31
CA PRO A 108 1.68 10.66 9.64
C PRO A 108 2.72 9.84 8.88
N PHE A 109 2.50 8.53 8.75
CA PHE A 109 3.36 7.66 7.95
C PHE A 109 3.37 8.10 6.48
N ALA A 110 2.20 8.34 5.87
CA ALA A 110 2.11 8.72 4.47
C ALA A 110 2.84 10.02 4.17
N LEU A 111 2.66 11.05 5.01
CA LEU A 111 3.34 12.34 4.84
C LEU A 111 4.86 12.17 4.81
N ARG A 112 5.43 11.47 5.80
CA ARG A 112 6.87 11.17 5.84
C ARG A 112 7.32 10.30 4.66
N TYR A 113 6.51 9.34 4.24
CA TYR A 113 6.84 8.50 3.09
C TYR A 113 6.97 9.31 1.79
N PHE A 114 6.04 10.24 1.54
CA PHE A 114 6.00 11.07 0.33
C PHE A 114 6.96 12.27 0.35
N GLU A 115 7.70 12.53 1.44
CA GLU A 115 8.82 13.48 1.43
C GLU A 115 9.95 13.01 0.49
N GLU A 116 10.11 11.69 0.34
CA GLU A 116 11.16 11.08 -0.48
C GLU A 116 10.61 10.19 -1.61
N ALA A 117 9.35 9.79 -1.53
CA ALA A 117 8.71 8.94 -2.53
C ALA A 117 7.94 9.77 -3.57
N PRO A 118 7.89 9.32 -4.84
CA PRO A 118 7.16 10.02 -5.88
C PRO A 118 5.63 9.94 -5.65
N PRO A 119 4.83 10.76 -6.33
CA PRO A 119 3.38 10.71 -6.25
C PRO A 119 2.82 9.34 -6.66
N VAL A 120 1.64 9.01 -6.14
CA VAL A 120 0.89 7.76 -6.39
C VAL A 120 0.79 7.39 -7.88
N PHE A 121 0.75 8.40 -8.75
CA PHE A 121 0.57 8.28 -10.20
C PHE A 121 1.85 8.56 -10.98
N GLN A 122 3.03 8.34 -10.38
CA GLN A 122 4.34 8.56 -11.00
C GLN A 122 4.45 7.94 -12.40
N ARG A 123 3.81 6.79 -12.62
CA ARG A 123 3.83 6.11 -13.92
C ARG A 123 3.26 6.94 -15.09
N LEU A 124 2.50 8.00 -14.82
CA LEU A 124 2.00 8.91 -15.85
C LEU A 124 3.09 9.84 -16.38
N PHE A 125 4.21 9.99 -15.66
CA PHE A 125 5.39 10.75 -16.10
C PHE A 125 6.35 9.92 -16.94
N PHE A 126 6.21 8.59 -16.96
CA PHE A 126 7.16 7.72 -17.65
C PHE A 126 7.09 7.89 -19.15
N THR A 127 8.27 7.96 -19.75
CA THR A 127 8.49 7.73 -21.17
C THR A 127 8.18 6.27 -21.54
N SER A 128 8.11 5.98 -22.84
CA SER A 128 7.93 4.61 -23.34
C SER A 128 9.03 3.65 -22.84
N ALA A 129 10.28 4.13 -22.78
CA ALA A 129 11.42 3.36 -22.31
C ALA A 129 11.32 3.02 -20.81
N GLU A 130 10.99 4.00 -19.97
CA GLU A 130 10.79 3.80 -18.53
C GLU A 130 9.62 2.87 -18.25
N SER A 131 8.52 3.02 -18.99
CA SER A 131 7.36 2.14 -18.88
C SER A 131 7.70 0.68 -19.17
N GLY A 132 8.58 0.41 -20.13
CA GLY A 132 9.05 -0.93 -20.47
C GLY A 132 10.04 -1.53 -19.47
N ALA A 133 10.74 -0.70 -18.69
CA ALA A 133 11.69 -1.15 -17.68
C ALA A 133 11.03 -1.57 -16.35
N VAL A 134 9.77 -1.16 -16.12
CA VAL A 134 9.04 -1.52 -14.89
C VAL A 134 8.40 -2.89 -15.03
N SER A 135 8.85 -3.84 -14.19
CA SER A 135 8.20 -5.14 -14.05
C SER A 135 7.03 -5.05 -13.08
N TYR A 136 5.80 -5.24 -13.59
CA TYR A 136 4.59 -5.28 -12.77
C TYR A 136 4.20 -6.73 -12.46
N GLY A 137 3.89 -7.00 -11.19
CA GLY A 137 3.41 -8.30 -10.78
C GLY A 137 1.98 -8.62 -11.29
N PRO A 138 1.51 -9.85 -11.05
CA PRO A 138 0.12 -10.22 -11.35
C PRO A 138 -0.84 -9.30 -10.58
N LYS A 139 -2.01 -9.01 -11.17
CA LYS A 139 -3.00 -8.06 -10.63
C LYS A 139 -2.46 -6.63 -10.42
N ARG A 140 -1.72 -6.09 -11.39
CA ARG A 140 -1.28 -4.68 -11.42
C ARG A 140 -2.39 -3.70 -11.05
N MET A 141 -2.05 -2.65 -10.29
CA MET A 141 -3.00 -1.59 -9.92
C MET A 141 -3.51 -0.82 -11.14
N LYS A 142 -4.83 -0.75 -11.28
CA LYS A 142 -5.47 0.00 -12.37
C LYS A 142 -5.36 1.49 -12.09
N LEU A 143 -5.38 2.33 -13.13
CA LEU A 143 -5.29 3.78 -12.95
C LEU A 143 -6.41 4.31 -12.05
N ARG A 144 -7.60 3.71 -12.13
CA ARG A 144 -8.71 3.99 -11.23
C ARG A 144 -8.38 3.75 -9.75
N ASP A 145 -7.65 2.68 -9.44
CA ASP A 145 -7.24 2.39 -8.06
C ASP A 145 -6.29 3.49 -7.56
N LEU A 146 -5.33 3.90 -8.40
CA LEU A 146 -4.37 4.97 -8.10
C LEU A 146 -5.07 6.32 -7.89
N MET A 147 -5.92 6.75 -8.82
CA MET A 147 -6.67 8.00 -8.71
C MET A 147 -7.61 7.99 -7.49
N GLY A 148 -8.23 6.84 -7.21
CA GLY A 148 -9.04 6.66 -6.02
C GLY A 148 -8.23 6.75 -4.72
N ALA A 149 -6.93 6.43 -4.72
CA ALA A 149 -6.04 6.63 -3.58
C ALA A 149 -5.59 8.09 -3.48
N THR A 150 -5.19 8.71 -4.60
CA THR A 150 -4.87 10.15 -4.71
C THR A 150 -5.98 11.01 -4.09
N LEU A 151 -7.24 10.76 -4.45
CA LEU A 151 -8.38 11.50 -3.89
C LEU A 151 -8.50 11.35 -2.37
N LYS A 152 -8.18 10.18 -1.81
CA LYS A 152 -8.25 9.96 -0.37
C LYS A 152 -7.15 10.73 0.37
N PHE A 153 -5.94 10.78 -0.18
CA PHE A 153 -4.86 11.61 0.37
C PHE A 153 -5.23 13.11 0.36
N LEU A 154 -5.75 13.62 -0.75
CA LEU A 154 -6.23 15.01 -0.83
C LEU A 154 -7.35 15.31 0.17
N LYS A 155 -8.27 14.36 0.37
CA LYS A 155 -9.34 14.51 1.37
C LYS A 155 -8.81 14.48 2.80
N SER A 156 -7.70 13.78 3.07
CA SER A 156 -7.10 13.76 4.40
C SER A 156 -6.29 15.01 4.71
N ASP A 157 -5.52 15.54 3.74
CA ASP A 157 -4.77 16.79 3.90
C ASP A 157 -4.50 17.43 2.53
N CYS A 158 -5.45 18.24 2.08
CA CYS A 158 -5.40 18.83 0.75
C CYS A 158 -4.19 19.75 0.56
N ALA A 159 -3.89 20.59 1.57
CA ALA A 159 -2.79 21.53 1.49
C ALA A 159 -1.45 20.81 1.34
N LYS A 160 -1.21 19.79 2.18
CA LYS A 160 0.08 19.10 2.19
C LYS A 160 0.33 18.30 0.92
N PHE A 161 -0.65 17.54 0.43
CA PHE A 161 -0.48 16.75 -0.79
C PHE A 161 -0.48 17.60 -2.07
N ARG A 162 -1.12 18.79 -2.05
CA ARG A 162 -0.99 19.75 -3.17
C ARG A 162 0.44 20.26 -3.32
N GLU A 163 1.13 20.52 -2.22
CA GLU A 163 2.52 20.99 -2.22
C GLU A 163 3.52 19.86 -2.53
N LEU A 164 3.29 18.66 -2.00
CA LEU A 164 4.23 17.53 -2.13
C LEU A 164 4.31 16.97 -3.55
N TRP A 165 3.25 17.05 -4.35
CA TRP A 165 3.18 16.36 -5.64
C TRP A 165 3.15 17.30 -6.83
N ASN A 166 3.80 16.89 -7.92
CA ASN A 166 3.67 17.56 -9.20
C ASN A 166 2.38 17.10 -9.90
N TRP A 167 1.43 18.02 -10.11
CA TRP A 167 0.11 17.74 -10.68
C TRP A 167 0.01 17.93 -12.19
N SER A 168 1.08 18.39 -12.85
CA SER A 168 1.05 18.76 -14.28
C SER A 168 0.55 17.64 -15.21
N VAL A 169 0.87 16.37 -14.92
CA VAL A 169 0.38 15.21 -15.70
C VAL A 169 -1.10 14.91 -15.50
N CYS A 170 -1.71 15.36 -14.42
CA CYS A 170 -3.14 15.17 -14.22
C CYS A 170 -3.94 16.07 -15.17
N VAL A 171 -3.39 17.23 -15.55
CA VAL A 171 -4.02 18.17 -16.51
C VAL A 171 -4.16 17.55 -17.90
N SER A 172 -3.16 16.76 -18.36
CA SER A 172 -3.25 16.06 -19.65
C SER A 172 -4.30 14.94 -19.64
N GLN A 173 -4.58 14.35 -18.47
CA GLN A 173 -5.60 13.31 -18.28
C GLN A 173 -7.04 13.86 -18.26
N LEU A 174 -7.26 15.18 -18.19
CA LEU A 174 -8.59 15.78 -18.33
C LEU A 174 -9.21 15.53 -19.71
N ARG A 175 -8.40 15.12 -20.70
CA ARG A 175 -8.87 14.74 -22.04
C ARG A 175 -9.38 13.30 -22.12
N THR A 176 -9.13 12.47 -21.11
CA THR A 176 -9.48 11.04 -21.10
C THR A 176 -10.99 10.82 -20.87
N SER A 177 -11.60 9.79 -21.46
CA SER A 177 -13.06 9.53 -21.37
C SER A 177 -13.55 8.95 -20.04
N ASP A 178 -12.66 8.51 -19.14
CA ASP A 178 -13.06 7.97 -17.83
C ASP A 178 -13.49 9.12 -16.88
N VAL A 179 -14.81 9.22 -16.68
CA VAL A 179 -15.48 10.24 -15.87
C VAL A 179 -14.93 10.27 -14.43
N MET A 180 -14.59 9.11 -13.84
CA MET A 180 -14.06 9.07 -12.46
C MET A 180 -12.65 9.66 -12.35
N VAL A 181 -11.84 9.48 -13.39
CA VAL A 181 -10.50 10.09 -13.47
C VAL A 181 -10.66 11.60 -13.66
N LYS A 182 -11.56 12.04 -14.55
CA LYS A 182 -11.89 13.46 -14.75
C LYS A 182 -12.35 14.15 -13.47
N TRP A 183 -13.32 13.60 -12.74
CA TRP A 183 -13.82 14.22 -11.50
C TRP A 183 -12.75 14.28 -10.41
N SER A 184 -11.89 13.26 -10.29
CA SER A 184 -10.80 13.27 -9.33
C SER A 184 -9.79 14.38 -9.64
N VAL A 185 -9.62 14.74 -10.92
CA VAL A 185 -8.77 15.84 -11.36
C VAL A 185 -9.48 17.20 -11.26
N LEU A 186 -10.80 17.27 -11.43
CA LEU A 186 -11.56 18.52 -11.31
C LEU A 186 -11.73 19.00 -9.86
N CYS A 187 -11.55 18.11 -8.87
CA CYS A 187 -11.48 18.48 -7.46
C CYS A 187 -10.11 19.03 -7.03
N PHE A 188 -9.15 19.19 -7.96
CA PHE A 188 -7.89 19.89 -7.71
C PHE A 188 -8.10 21.39 -7.55
#